data_AF-A0A2E6W5E0-F1
#
_entry.id   AF-A0A2E6W5E0-F1
#
_cell.length_a   1.000
_cell.length_b   1.000
_cell.length_c   1.000
_cell.angle_alpha   90.00
_cell.angle_beta   90.00
_cell.angle_gamma   90.00
#
_symmetry.space_group_name_H-M   'P 1'
#
loop_
_entity.id
_entity.type
_entity.pdbx_description
1 polymer ?
#
loop_
_entity_poly.entity_id
_entity_poly.type
_entity_poly.pdbx_seq_one_letter_code
_entity_poly.pdbx_strand_id
1 'polypeptide(L)'
;MKKQTRSILHELNSMIVERDRKHVMESRATNVIESAINLINEMHKHYDTETAGDLERRLINSIRSQDSRKFVRGIRRVNENKCASGK
;
A
#
# COMPACT_ATOMS: atom_id res chain seq x y z
N MET A 1 -13.01 -46.92 9.53
CA MET A 1 -12.80 -45.53 9.04
C MET A 1 -13.10 -45.49 7.54
N LYS A 2 -14.20 -44.86 7.10
CA LYS A 2 -14.56 -44.78 5.67
C LYS A 2 -13.65 -43.74 4.99
N LYS A 3 -12.93 -44.14 3.94
CA LYS A 3 -12.08 -43.23 3.14
C LYS A 3 -13.00 -42.29 2.34
N GLN A 4 -12.99 -41.01 2.68
CA GLN A 4 -13.67 -39.95 1.92
C GLN A 4 -12.82 -39.62 0.69
N THR A 5 -13.17 -40.12 -0.50
CA THR A 5 -12.58 -39.65 -1.76
C THR A 5 -13.33 -38.39 -2.18
N ARG A 6 -12.68 -37.23 -2.06
CA ARG A 6 -13.20 -35.96 -2.58
C ARG A 6 -13.34 -36.09 -4.10
N SER A 7 -14.45 -35.63 -4.66
CA SER A 7 -14.73 -35.70 -6.10
C SER A 7 -13.71 -34.87 -6.90
N ILE A 8 -13.29 -35.35 -8.07
CA ILE A 8 -12.43 -34.58 -9.01
C ILE A 8 -13.06 -33.22 -9.34
N LEU A 9 -14.39 -33.14 -9.44
CA LEU A 9 -15.12 -31.88 -9.63
C LEU A 9 -14.95 -30.91 -8.46
N HIS A 10 -14.80 -31.43 -7.24
CA HIS A 10 -14.54 -30.63 -6.05
C HIS A 10 -13.10 -30.08 -6.08
N GLU A 11 -12.13 -30.89 -6.51
CA GLU A 11 -10.75 -30.45 -6.69
C GLU A 11 -10.63 -29.39 -7.80
N LEU A 12 -11.23 -29.62 -8.97
CA LEU A 12 -11.24 -28.65 -10.07
C LEU A 12 -11.86 -27.30 -9.67
N ASN A 13 -13.01 -27.32 -8.97
CA ASN A 13 -13.62 -26.09 -8.46
C ASN A 13 -12.70 -25.37 -7.47
N SER A 14 -12.05 -26.10 -6.55
CA SER A 14 -11.11 -25.49 -5.61
C SER A 14 -9.89 -24.87 -6.31
N MET A 15 -9.38 -25.50 -7.36
CA MET A 15 -8.24 -25.01 -8.16
C MET A 15 -8.59 -23.73 -8.96
N ILE A 16 -9.84 -23.59 -9.40
CA ILE A 16 -10.31 -22.38 -10.11
C ILE A 16 -10.42 -21.21 -9.11
N VAL A 17 -11.06 -21.44 -7.96
CA VAL A 17 -11.22 -20.41 -6.91
C VAL A 17 -9.86 -19.94 -6.37
N GLU A 18 -8.90 -20.84 -6.21
CA GLU A 18 -7.58 -20.50 -5.68
C GLU A 18 -6.73 -19.72 -6.69
N ARG A 19 -6.81 -20.03 -7.98
CA ARG A 19 -6.18 -19.24 -9.05
C ARG A 19 -6.73 -17.82 -9.11
N ASP A 20 -8.04 -17.67 -9.03
CA ASP A 20 -8.71 -16.36 -9.04
C ASP A 20 -8.27 -15.49 -7.85
N ARG A 21 -8.18 -16.07 -6.65
CA ARG A 21 -7.66 -15.36 -5.46
C ARG A 21 -6.20 -14.92 -5.62
N LYS A 22 -5.34 -15.74 -6.23
CA LYS A 22 -3.94 -15.37 -6.49
C LYS A 22 -3.84 -14.18 -7.44
N HIS A 23 -4.57 -14.21 -8.56
CA HIS A 23 -4.61 -13.10 -9.51
C HIS A 23 -5.20 -11.82 -8.92
N VAL A 24 -6.24 -11.93 -8.09
CA VAL A 24 -6.81 -10.76 -7.38
C VAL A 24 -5.80 -10.16 -6.40
N MET A 25 -5.05 -10.99 -5.67
CA MET A 25 -4.03 -10.51 -4.74
C MET A 25 -2.88 -9.82 -5.48
N GLU A 26 -2.42 -10.41 -6.58
CA GLU A 26 -1.40 -9.84 -7.46
C GLU A 26 -1.82 -8.49 -8.01
N SER A 27 -3.01 -8.40 -8.63
CA SER A 27 -3.54 -7.14 -9.17
C SER A 27 -3.66 -6.04 -8.10
N ARG A 28 -4.16 -6.39 -6.90
CA ARG A 28 -4.25 -5.45 -5.78
C ARG A 28 -2.88 -4.99 -5.31
N ALA A 29 -1.93 -5.91 -5.19
CA ALA A 29 -0.57 -5.58 -4.78
C ALA A 29 0.08 -4.63 -5.78
N THR A 30 0.00 -4.93 -7.09
CA THR A 30 0.52 -4.07 -8.15
C THR A 30 -0.06 -2.67 -8.07
N ASN A 31 -1.39 -2.53 -7.99
CA ASN A 31 -2.04 -1.23 -7.89
C ASN A 31 -1.60 -0.42 -6.66
N VAL A 32 -1.40 -1.09 -5.51
CA VAL A 32 -0.93 -0.43 -4.28
C VAL A 32 0.52 0.04 -4.44
N ILE A 33 1.39 -0.77 -5.03
CA ILE A 33 2.79 -0.42 -5.25
C ILE A 33 2.91 0.73 -6.25
N GLU A 34 2.18 0.69 -7.37
CA GLU A 34 2.16 1.78 -8.35
C GLU A 34 1.63 3.08 -7.75
N SER A 35 0.57 3.00 -6.94
CA SER A 35 0.03 4.17 -6.23
C SER A 35 1.05 4.77 -5.26
N ALA A 36 1.81 3.92 -4.54
CA ALA A 36 2.85 4.38 -3.63
C ALA A 36 4.03 5.03 -4.38
N ILE A 37 4.46 4.46 -5.51
CA ILE A 37 5.52 5.02 -6.36
C ILE A 37 5.10 6.41 -6.88
N ASN A 38 3.88 6.52 -7.41
CA ASN A 38 3.36 7.79 -7.92
C ASN A 38 3.30 8.86 -6.82
N LEU A 39 2.87 8.49 -5.61
CA LEU A 39 2.87 9.38 -4.46
C LEU A 39 4.28 9.86 -4.08
N ILE A 40 5.28 8.95 -4.10
CA ILE A 40 6.69 9.33 -3.84
C ILE A 40 7.17 10.35 -4.88
N ASN A 41 6.92 10.09 -6.16
CA ASN A 41 7.30 11.01 -7.24
C ASN A 41 6.61 12.37 -7.09
N GLU A 42 5.33 12.40 -6.71
CA GLU A 42 4.59 13.64 -6.46
C GLU A 42 5.17 14.42 -5.27
N MET A 43 5.58 13.73 -4.20
CA MET A 43 6.25 14.37 -3.06
C MET A 43 7.56 15.05 -3.49
N HIS A 44 8.41 14.36 -4.25
CA HIS A 44 9.66 14.95 -4.76
C HIS A 44 9.45 16.07 -5.80
N LYS A 45 8.28 16.13 -6.44
CA LYS A 45 7.92 17.19 -7.39
C LYS A 45 7.44 18.47 -6.70
N HIS A 46 6.74 18.36 -5.58
CA HIS A 46 6.05 19.49 -4.94
C HIS A 46 6.70 19.99 -3.65
N TYR A 47 7.61 19.22 -3.07
CA TYR A 47 8.37 19.58 -1.87
C TYR A 47 9.87 19.61 -2.16
N ASP A 48 10.63 20.33 -1.34
CA ASP A 48 12.09 20.28 -1.36
C ASP A 48 12.59 18.88 -0.98
N THR A 49 13.85 18.58 -1.32
CA THR A 49 14.46 17.27 -1.14
C THR A 49 14.45 16.78 0.32
N GLU A 50 14.59 17.69 1.29
CA GLU A 50 14.60 17.34 2.70
C GLU A 50 13.18 16.94 3.16
N THR A 51 12.20 17.78 2.86
CA THR A 51 10.79 17.52 3.19
C THR A 51 10.24 16.29 2.47
N ALA A 52 10.54 16.12 1.18
CA ALA A 52 10.13 14.95 0.41
C ALA A 52 10.73 13.66 0.99
N GLY A 53 12.01 13.68 1.37
CA GLY A 53 12.68 12.54 2.01
C GLY A 53 12.11 12.18 3.39
N ASP A 54 11.67 13.16 4.19
CA ASP A 54 10.96 12.88 5.46
C ASP A 54 9.59 12.25 5.20
N LEU A 55 8.82 12.79 4.26
CA LEU A 55 7.49 12.25 3.91
C LEU A 55 7.59 10.82 3.36
N GLU A 56 8.58 10.52 2.51
CA GLU A 56 8.85 9.18 2.00
C GLU A 56 9.16 8.19 3.15
N ARG A 57 10.04 8.57 4.09
CA ARG A 57 10.32 7.75 5.28
C ARG A 57 9.07 7.52 6.11
N ARG A 58 8.21 8.53 6.28
CA ARG A 58 6.96 8.40 7.03
C ARG A 58 5.98 7.46 6.33
N LEU A 59 5.88 7.51 5.00
CA LEU A 59 5.04 6.60 4.22
C LEU A 59 5.46 5.15 4.49
N ILE A 60 6.74 4.83 4.31
CA ILE A 60 7.28 3.48 4.53
C ILE A 60 7.07 3.04 5.99
N ASN A 61 7.35 3.92 6.95
CA ASN A 61 7.15 3.62 8.37
C ASN A 61 5.67 3.40 8.75
N SER A 62 4.75 4.12 8.11
CA SER A 62 3.31 3.94 8.33
C SER A 62 2.82 2.59 7.81
N ILE A 63 3.33 2.16 6.65
CA ILE A 63 3.04 0.83 6.07
C ILE A 63 3.62 -0.26 6.98
N ARG A 64 4.90 -0.14 7.35
CA ARG A 64 5.60 -1.12 8.20
C ARG A 64 4.96 -1.27 9.58
N SER A 65 4.46 -0.18 10.16
CA SER A 65 3.76 -0.20 11.45
C SER A 65 2.25 -0.37 11.33
N GLN A 66 1.72 -0.56 10.12
CA GLN A 66 0.30 -0.74 9.83
C GLN A 66 -0.59 0.39 10.39
N ASP A 67 -0.04 1.60 10.50
CA ASP A 67 -0.71 2.77 11.08
C ASP A 67 -0.67 3.95 10.11
N SER A 68 -1.72 4.06 9.29
CA SER A 68 -1.90 5.15 8.33
C SER A 68 -1.99 6.54 8.98
N ARG A 69 -2.38 6.63 10.26
CA ARG A 69 -2.50 7.91 10.97
C ARG A 69 -1.15 8.59 11.15
N LYS A 70 -0.05 7.82 11.23
CA LYS A 70 1.32 8.37 11.32
C LYS A 70 1.68 9.19 10.09
N PHE A 71 1.31 8.71 8.90
CA PHE A 71 1.57 9.42 7.66
C PHE A 71 0.71 10.68 7.55
N VAL A 72 -0.60 10.58 7.82
CA VAL A 72 -1.53 11.73 7.78
C VAL A 72 -1.11 12.84 8.72
N ARG A 73 -0.70 12.51 9.96
CA ARG A 73 -0.17 13.49 10.92
C ARG A 73 1.12 14.16 10.43
N GLY A 74 1.98 13.41 9.73
CA GLY A 74 3.20 13.92 9.12
C GLY A 74 2.92 14.99 8.07
N ILE A 75 2.04 14.68 7.11
CA ILE A 75 1.63 15.63 6.07
C ILE A 75 1.06 16.92 6.66
N ARG A 76 0.16 16.80 7.65
CA ARG A 76 -0.47 17.99 8.27
C ARG A 76 0.56 18.95 8.85
N ARG A 77 1.57 18.43 9.56
CA ARG A 77 2.66 19.25 10.13
C ARG A 77 3.51 19.92 9.07
N VAL A 78 3.84 19.21 7.99
CA VAL A 78 4.59 19.79 6.87
C VAL A 78 3.81 20.94 6.23
N ASN A 79 2.50 20.76 6.04
CA ASN A 79 1.64 21.79 5.47
C ASN A 79 1.47 23.01 6.41
N GLU A 80 1.31 22.77 7.72
CA GLU A 80 1.26 23.83 8.74
C GLU A 80 2.56 24.66 8.75
N ASN A 81 3.72 24.00 8.68
CA ASN A 81 5.02 24.67 8.62
C ASN A 81 5.17 25.50 7.34
N LYS A 82 4.73 24.99 6.18
CA LYS A 82 4.76 25.71 4.90
C LYS A 82 3.89 26.97 4.92
N CYS A 83 2.73 26.92 5.59
CA CYS A 83 1.87 28.11 5.76
C CYS A 83 2.45 29.14 6.74
N ALA A 84 3.27 28.71 7.72
CA ALA A 84 3.87 29.59 8.70
C ALA A 84 5.11 30.35 8.18
N SER A 85 5.89 29.73 7.28
CA SER A 85 7.10 30.34 6.69
C SER A 85 6.83 31.20 5.45
N GLY A 86 5.57 31.31 5.01
CA GLY A 86 5.12 32.20 3.93
C GLY A 86 4.53 33.54 4.40
N LYS A 87 4.76 33.94 5.65
CA LYS A 87 4.38 35.25 6.21
C LYS A 87 5.59 36.11 6.49
#